data_AF-C9YDJ4-F1
#
_entry.id   AF-C9YDJ4-F1
#
_cell.length_a   1.000
_cell.length_b   1.000
_cell.length_c   1.000
_cell.angle_alpha   90.00
_cell.angle_beta   90.00
_cell.angle_gamma   90.00
#
_symmetry.space_group_name_H-M   'P 1'
#
loop_
_entity.id
_entity.type
_entity.pdbx_description
1 polymer ?
#
loop_
_entity_poly.entity_id
_entity_poly.type
_entity_poly.pdbx_seq_one_letter_code
_entity_poly.pdbx_strand_id
1 'polypeptide(L)'
;MNSAGLIWDLPGTCPQFEGQVLHWHSAVECADSLSVPAYLEAHAVRIRGRYLAFVHDLGALEIGGRPVCQHMEDADGNNFWWMGLIAEKSPFKTPEIYQALRLLALEDLLRDKPVQSLALRTCDAELAGAVRALCECLGIPFSCELQSPRRASLLARLRQTQGWAGWLQAPLAAVVHLWRRLPLRRVRPLPWHQGQDAVLMCSYFVHLDPSAAGQGRFESRQWGPLPGLLAQCGLRLNWLQNYWPSEAAVNAGAAVLLARRFNAASAAQGLHGFVDSYLGWWVLGRALRSWLTLCRRAWALRSLPAYLKSGGLPAYLWPVVQSAWSSSLTGRVGMANCISVHLFDAALRDLPRQSRGFYLFENQAWEKAFLTAWRRHGHGTITGVVHATVPFWHLYYAEDARSLQLGFLPQPDAIAVNGEAARQALLAQGYGASRLVPAEALRYLDLAQARSQGGREALGVPGQTRVLIVGDMERDALRALLSTVKQAQGMLPAGYRFAFKPHPAYPLDPKQAVGLDIAVVAGALLELLPGYDCVIAGNSTSACVDAFLGGKPVIIGTSGQYLNLSPFRGQPSVAFFESPQQLVASLLDCGGRQAQACERDEYFYLDGELTRWRKLLGLPQAGGSTSETNGN
;
A
#
# COMPACT_ATOMS: atom_id res chain seq x y z
N MET A 1 -13.26 -32.46 -28.39
CA MET A 1 -12.24 -31.96 -29.35
C MET A 1 -11.68 -30.68 -28.76
N ASN A 2 -10.37 -30.57 -28.54
CA ASN A 2 -9.79 -29.34 -27.98
C ASN A 2 -9.97 -28.21 -29.00
N SER A 3 -10.67 -27.14 -28.62
CA SER A 3 -10.95 -26.00 -29.49
C SER A 3 -9.77 -25.02 -29.54
N ALA A 4 -9.78 -24.10 -30.51
CA ALA A 4 -8.90 -22.93 -30.49
C ALA A 4 -9.24 -22.02 -29.29
N GLY A 5 -8.24 -21.29 -28.79
CA GLY A 5 -8.39 -20.31 -27.71
C GLY A 5 -8.14 -18.88 -28.20
N LEU A 6 -8.87 -17.91 -27.65
CA LEU A 6 -8.66 -16.48 -27.89
C LEU A 6 -8.57 -15.72 -26.56
N ILE A 7 -7.44 -15.02 -26.33
CA ILE A 7 -7.33 -14.02 -25.27
C ILE A 7 -7.79 -12.67 -25.81
N TRP A 8 -8.81 -12.11 -25.16
CA TRP A 8 -9.35 -10.79 -25.48
C TRP A 8 -8.95 -9.76 -24.42
N ASP A 9 -8.02 -8.88 -24.78
CA ASP A 9 -7.47 -7.80 -23.95
C ASP A 9 -7.96 -6.39 -24.37
N LEU A 10 -8.77 -6.30 -25.42
CA LEU A 10 -9.24 -5.03 -25.96
C LEU A 10 -10.52 -4.52 -25.27
N PRO A 11 -10.74 -3.19 -25.21
CA PRO A 11 -11.99 -2.64 -24.70
C PRO A 11 -13.16 -3.00 -25.63
N GLY A 12 -14.32 -3.27 -25.03
CA GLY A 12 -15.57 -3.58 -25.74
C GLY A 12 -15.91 -5.08 -25.74
N THR A 13 -16.98 -5.41 -26.47
CA THR A 13 -17.46 -6.80 -26.59
C THR A 13 -16.52 -7.60 -27.50
N CYS A 14 -16.11 -8.77 -27.04
CA CYS A 14 -15.38 -9.71 -27.88
C CYS A 14 -16.25 -10.09 -29.09
N PRO A 15 -15.71 -10.09 -30.33
CA PRO A 15 -16.43 -10.59 -31.49
C PRO A 15 -16.73 -12.10 -31.32
N GLN A 16 -17.70 -12.60 -32.09
CA GLN A 16 -17.98 -14.04 -32.15
C GLN A 16 -16.71 -14.80 -32.56
N PHE A 17 -16.36 -15.82 -31.78
CA PHE A 17 -15.20 -16.66 -31.99
C PHE A 17 -15.60 -18.11 -31.78
N GLU A 18 -15.31 -18.96 -32.76
CA GLU A 18 -15.53 -20.40 -32.66
C GLU A 18 -14.41 -21.03 -31.83
N GLY A 19 -14.62 -21.12 -30.51
CA GLY A 19 -13.68 -21.69 -29.57
C GLY A 19 -13.81 -21.09 -28.17
N GLN A 20 -12.79 -21.30 -27.35
CA GLN A 20 -12.79 -20.80 -25.98
C GLN A 20 -12.28 -19.36 -25.93
N VAL A 21 -13.09 -18.45 -25.39
CA VAL A 21 -12.68 -17.05 -25.17
C VAL A 21 -12.23 -16.87 -23.72
N LEU A 22 -11.04 -16.28 -23.54
CA LEU A 22 -10.45 -15.90 -22.26
C LEU A 22 -10.47 -14.37 -22.15
N HIS A 23 -11.33 -13.84 -21.29
CA HIS A 23 -11.40 -12.40 -21.05
C HIS A 23 -10.29 -11.96 -20.09
N TRP A 24 -9.43 -11.04 -20.53
CA TRP A 24 -8.29 -10.58 -19.75
C TRP A 24 -8.67 -9.55 -18.67
N HIS A 25 -9.75 -8.80 -18.90
CA HIS A 25 -10.17 -7.65 -18.08
C HIS A 25 -11.60 -7.76 -17.53
N SER A 26 -12.40 -8.71 -18.01
CA SER A 26 -13.78 -8.89 -17.57
C SER A 26 -13.85 -9.99 -16.52
N ALA A 27 -14.59 -9.76 -15.45
CA ALA A 27 -14.94 -10.76 -14.44
C ALA A 27 -16.19 -11.58 -14.81
N VAL A 28 -16.86 -11.24 -15.93
CA VAL A 28 -18.07 -11.93 -16.40
C VAL A 28 -17.70 -13.27 -17.02
N GLU A 29 -18.30 -14.34 -16.50
CA GLU A 29 -18.24 -15.69 -17.07
C GLU A 29 -19.54 -16.01 -17.81
N CYS A 30 -19.43 -16.64 -18.98
CA CYS A 30 -20.55 -17.19 -19.75
C CYS A 30 -20.25 -18.66 -20.08
N ALA A 31 -21.25 -19.42 -20.54
CA ALA A 31 -21.07 -20.85 -20.85
C ALA A 31 -19.88 -21.15 -21.79
N ASP A 32 -19.58 -20.22 -22.73
CA ASP A 32 -18.51 -20.36 -23.73
C ASP A 32 -17.29 -19.45 -23.50
N SER A 33 -17.22 -18.73 -22.37
CA SER A 33 -16.11 -17.83 -22.07
C SER A 33 -15.67 -17.88 -20.59
N LEU A 34 -14.36 -17.78 -20.38
CA LEU A 34 -13.76 -17.77 -19.04
C LEU A 34 -13.18 -16.40 -18.73
N SER A 35 -13.24 -16.04 -17.47
CA SER A 35 -12.63 -14.82 -16.96
C SER A 35 -11.30 -15.14 -16.25
N VAL A 36 -10.21 -14.57 -16.75
CA VAL A 36 -8.91 -14.67 -16.07
C VAL A 36 -8.94 -13.97 -14.71
N PRO A 37 -9.50 -12.74 -14.57
CA PRO A 37 -9.69 -12.10 -13.26
C PRO A 37 -10.55 -12.91 -12.27
N ALA A 38 -11.68 -13.50 -12.70
CA ALA A 38 -12.53 -14.28 -11.82
C ALA A 38 -11.84 -15.56 -11.35
N TYR A 39 -11.14 -16.27 -12.26
CA TYR A 39 -10.33 -17.42 -11.89
C TYR A 39 -9.23 -17.05 -10.90
N LEU A 40 -8.55 -15.92 -11.13
CA LEU A 40 -7.53 -15.40 -10.22
C LEU A 40 -8.08 -15.15 -8.83
N GLU A 41 -9.25 -14.53 -8.73
CA GLU A 41 -9.89 -14.21 -7.45
C GLU A 41 -10.39 -15.47 -6.72
N ALA A 42 -10.94 -16.45 -7.46
CA ALA A 42 -11.35 -17.75 -6.92
C ALA A 42 -10.16 -18.58 -6.40
N HIS A 43 -8.99 -18.46 -7.03
CA HIS A 43 -7.76 -19.19 -6.67
C HIS A 43 -6.69 -18.30 -6.02
N ALA A 44 -7.11 -17.18 -5.43
CA ALA A 44 -6.23 -16.11 -4.96
C ALA A 44 -5.09 -16.56 -4.04
N VAL A 45 -5.38 -17.46 -3.09
CA VAL A 45 -4.39 -17.98 -2.13
C VAL A 45 -3.28 -18.73 -2.85
N ARG A 46 -3.64 -19.64 -3.76
CA ARG A 46 -2.68 -20.45 -4.54
C ARG A 46 -1.83 -19.57 -5.45
N ILE A 47 -2.47 -18.68 -6.21
CA ILE A 47 -1.79 -17.81 -7.18
C ILE A 47 -0.86 -16.82 -6.46
N ARG A 48 -1.29 -16.23 -5.34
CA ARG A 48 -0.42 -15.40 -4.51
C ARG A 48 0.79 -16.17 -4.03
N GLY A 49 0.60 -17.39 -3.52
CA GLY A 49 1.70 -18.27 -3.08
C GLY A 49 2.71 -18.52 -4.20
N ARG A 50 2.24 -18.84 -5.41
CA ARG A 50 3.11 -19.02 -6.59
C ARG A 50 3.89 -17.77 -6.95
N TYR A 51 3.27 -16.60 -6.88
CA TYR A 51 3.96 -15.33 -7.15
C TYR A 51 5.02 -15.00 -6.10
N LEU A 52 4.71 -15.20 -4.81
CA LEU A 52 5.68 -15.00 -3.73
C LEU A 52 6.87 -15.98 -3.85
N ALA A 53 6.59 -17.23 -4.22
CA ALA A 53 7.62 -18.23 -4.50
C ALA A 53 8.50 -17.80 -5.66
N PHE A 54 7.91 -17.35 -6.77
CA PHE A 54 8.67 -16.80 -7.90
C PHE A 54 9.60 -15.66 -7.49
N VAL A 55 9.13 -14.71 -6.66
CA VAL A 55 9.96 -13.60 -6.17
C VAL A 55 11.11 -14.14 -5.31
N HIS A 56 10.84 -15.06 -4.38
CA HIS A 56 11.88 -15.70 -3.57
C HIS A 56 12.92 -16.41 -4.44
N ASP A 57 12.46 -17.27 -5.34
CA ASP A 57 13.32 -18.10 -6.18
C ASP A 57 14.15 -17.24 -7.15
N LEU A 58 13.60 -16.13 -7.65
CA LEU A 58 14.35 -15.15 -8.43
C LEU A 58 15.50 -14.54 -7.62
N GLY A 59 15.28 -14.24 -6.34
CA GLY A 59 16.32 -13.75 -5.43
C GLY A 59 17.33 -14.84 -5.05
N ALA A 60 16.90 -16.10 -4.96
CA ALA A 60 17.74 -17.25 -4.62
C ALA A 60 18.54 -17.79 -5.82
N LEU A 61 18.13 -17.48 -7.05
CA LEU A 61 18.78 -17.95 -8.28
C LEU A 61 20.27 -17.64 -8.27
N GLU A 62 21.09 -18.67 -8.50
CA GLU A 62 22.54 -18.54 -8.50
C GLU A 62 23.05 -18.08 -9.87
N ILE A 63 23.82 -16.99 -9.86
CA ILE A 63 24.54 -16.51 -11.04
C ILE A 63 26.00 -16.33 -10.64
N GLY A 64 26.88 -17.11 -11.26
CA GLY A 64 28.31 -17.12 -10.92
C GLY A 64 28.58 -17.61 -9.49
N GLY A 65 27.84 -18.62 -9.01
CA GLY A 65 28.02 -19.24 -7.69
C GLY A 65 27.54 -18.38 -6.52
N ARG A 66 26.76 -17.33 -6.78
CA ARG A 66 26.20 -16.46 -5.74
C ARG A 66 24.73 -16.14 -6.05
N PRO A 67 23.82 -16.21 -5.06
CA PRO A 67 22.41 -15.82 -5.23
C PRO A 67 22.26 -14.36 -5.67
N VAL A 68 21.27 -14.08 -6.52
CA VAL A 68 20.93 -12.73 -6.97
C VAL A 68 20.78 -11.74 -5.80
N CYS A 69 20.08 -12.13 -4.74
CA CYS A 69 19.87 -11.26 -3.58
C CYS A 69 21.17 -10.91 -2.86
N GLN A 70 22.17 -11.78 -2.87
CA GLN A 70 23.48 -11.51 -2.26
C GLN A 70 24.36 -10.62 -3.15
N HIS A 71 24.25 -10.71 -4.48
CA HIS A 71 24.90 -9.74 -5.38
C HIS A 71 24.50 -8.29 -5.07
N MET A 72 23.32 -8.09 -4.50
CA MET A 72 22.74 -6.80 -4.15
C MET A 72 23.05 -6.34 -2.72
N GLU A 73 23.89 -7.08 -1.98
CA GLU A 73 24.33 -6.73 -0.62
C GLU A 73 25.59 -5.86 -0.64
N ASP A 74 25.60 -4.73 0.05
CA ASP A 74 26.79 -3.89 0.22
C ASP A 74 27.63 -4.29 1.44
N ALA A 75 28.81 -3.70 1.58
CA ALA A 75 29.74 -4.02 2.67
C ALA A 75 29.22 -3.57 4.05
N ASP A 76 28.20 -2.71 4.09
CA ASP A 76 27.63 -2.16 5.32
C ASP A 76 26.35 -2.93 5.75
N GLY A 77 26.08 -4.07 5.12
CA GLY A 77 24.93 -4.94 5.41
C GLY A 77 23.60 -4.44 4.83
N ASN A 78 23.59 -3.42 3.97
CA ASN A 78 22.38 -3.02 3.26
C ASN A 78 22.17 -3.95 2.07
N ASN A 79 20.95 -4.42 1.89
CA ASN A 79 20.60 -5.27 0.77
C ASN A 79 19.56 -4.60 -0.14
N PHE A 80 20.01 -4.21 -1.33
CA PHE A 80 19.18 -3.51 -2.31
C PHE A 80 18.12 -4.40 -2.95
N TRP A 81 18.22 -5.73 -2.84
CA TRP A 81 17.19 -6.66 -3.30
C TRP A 81 15.86 -6.36 -2.63
N TRP A 82 15.84 -6.31 -1.29
CA TRP A 82 14.65 -6.04 -0.48
C TRP A 82 14.12 -4.61 -0.60
N MET A 83 14.89 -3.71 -1.21
CA MET A 83 14.48 -2.35 -1.51
C MET A 83 13.99 -2.18 -2.96
N GLY A 84 14.17 -3.21 -3.80
CA GLY A 84 13.78 -3.20 -5.20
C GLY A 84 12.28 -3.43 -5.38
N LEU A 85 11.72 -2.91 -6.47
CA LEU A 85 10.29 -2.98 -6.80
C LEU A 85 9.73 -4.41 -6.83
N ILE A 86 10.50 -5.37 -7.37
CA ILE A 86 10.07 -6.78 -7.45
C ILE A 86 9.96 -7.39 -6.05
N ALA A 87 10.92 -7.13 -5.16
CA ALA A 87 10.89 -7.68 -3.81
C ALA A 87 9.97 -6.88 -2.88
N GLU A 88 9.77 -5.58 -3.11
CA GLU A 88 8.81 -4.77 -2.35
C GLU A 88 7.37 -5.20 -2.66
N LYS A 89 7.07 -5.60 -3.91
CA LYS A 89 5.77 -6.12 -4.34
C LYS A 89 4.61 -5.14 -4.08
N SER A 90 4.86 -3.83 -4.15
CA SER A 90 3.82 -2.84 -3.94
C SER A 90 2.94 -2.68 -5.20
N PRO A 91 1.63 -2.98 -5.15
CA PRO A 91 0.75 -2.80 -6.31
C PRO A 91 0.63 -1.33 -6.73
N PHE A 92 0.94 -0.39 -5.83
CA PHE A 92 0.95 1.05 -6.11
C PHE A 92 2.22 1.53 -6.83
N LYS A 93 3.36 0.85 -6.62
CA LYS A 93 4.63 1.19 -7.29
C LYS A 93 4.91 0.32 -8.52
N THR A 94 4.29 -0.84 -8.60
CA THR A 94 4.49 -1.83 -9.66
C THR A 94 3.13 -2.43 -10.05
N PRO A 95 2.29 -1.68 -10.77
CA PRO A 95 0.98 -2.17 -11.22
C PRO A 95 1.10 -3.40 -12.14
N GLU A 96 2.27 -3.62 -12.75
CA GLU A 96 2.58 -4.78 -13.60
C GLU A 96 2.47 -6.11 -12.84
N ILE A 97 2.54 -6.11 -11.50
CA ILE A 97 2.29 -7.28 -10.66
C ILE A 97 0.95 -7.93 -10.99
N TYR A 98 -0.09 -7.13 -11.29
CA TYR A 98 -1.39 -7.70 -11.62
C TYR A 98 -1.37 -8.47 -12.94
N GLN A 99 -0.57 -8.04 -13.92
CA GLN A 99 -0.36 -8.82 -15.14
C GLN A 99 0.36 -10.14 -14.84
N ALA A 100 1.39 -10.11 -13.98
CA ALA A 100 2.10 -11.32 -13.57
C ALA A 100 1.17 -12.34 -12.88
N LEU A 101 0.29 -11.88 -11.99
CA LEU A 101 -0.72 -12.74 -11.34
C LEU A 101 -1.72 -13.33 -12.35
N ARG A 102 -2.16 -12.53 -13.33
CA ARG A 102 -3.04 -13.01 -14.41
C ARG A 102 -2.36 -14.02 -15.33
N LEU A 103 -1.07 -13.88 -15.59
CA LEU A 103 -0.30 -14.88 -16.34
C LEU A 103 -0.19 -16.22 -15.58
N LEU A 104 -0.02 -16.18 -14.26
CA LEU A 104 -0.05 -17.39 -13.42
C LEU A 104 -1.43 -18.05 -13.46
N ALA A 105 -2.51 -17.26 -13.39
CA ALA A 105 -3.89 -17.74 -13.54
C ALA A 105 -4.16 -18.33 -14.92
N LEU A 106 -3.65 -17.68 -15.97
CA LEU A 106 -3.74 -18.15 -17.35
C LEU A 106 -3.03 -19.48 -17.55
N GLU A 107 -1.84 -19.65 -16.96
CA GLU A 107 -1.14 -20.94 -17.00
C GLU A 107 -2.01 -22.06 -16.39
N ASP A 108 -2.60 -21.84 -15.22
CA ASP A 108 -3.47 -22.82 -14.58
C ASP A 108 -4.67 -23.15 -15.48
N LEU A 109 -5.33 -22.14 -16.04
CA LEU A 109 -6.45 -22.31 -16.97
C LEU A 109 -6.09 -23.13 -18.22
N LEU A 110 -4.93 -22.86 -18.84
CA LEU A 110 -4.48 -23.57 -20.04
C LEU A 110 -4.06 -25.02 -19.74
N ARG A 111 -3.64 -25.32 -18.50
CA ARG A 111 -3.37 -26.69 -18.05
C ARG A 111 -4.66 -27.45 -17.75
N ASP A 112 -5.62 -26.80 -17.09
CA ASP A 112 -6.91 -27.39 -16.73
C ASP A 112 -7.78 -27.62 -17.99
N LYS A 113 -7.73 -26.69 -18.94
CA LYS A 113 -8.50 -26.70 -20.19
C LYS A 113 -7.57 -26.47 -21.39
N PRO A 114 -6.90 -27.52 -21.87
CA PRO A 114 -5.92 -27.39 -22.95
C PRO A 114 -6.58 -27.00 -24.28
N VAL A 115 -5.93 -26.09 -24.99
CA VAL A 115 -6.33 -25.61 -26.33
C VAL A 115 -5.33 -26.08 -27.39
N GLN A 116 -5.77 -26.21 -28.65
CA GLN A 116 -4.88 -26.59 -29.76
C GLN A 116 -4.01 -25.44 -30.26
N SER A 117 -4.47 -24.21 -30.10
CA SER A 117 -3.78 -22.98 -30.48
C SER A 117 -4.33 -21.82 -29.65
N LEU A 118 -3.52 -20.79 -29.45
CA LEU A 118 -3.90 -19.61 -28.70
C LEU A 118 -3.64 -18.35 -29.53
N ALA A 119 -4.68 -17.57 -29.76
CA ALA A 119 -4.60 -16.24 -30.35
C ALA A 119 -4.69 -15.16 -29.25
N LEU A 120 -3.89 -14.11 -29.35
CA LEU A 120 -3.97 -12.93 -28.49
C LEU A 120 -4.31 -11.68 -29.30
N ARG A 121 -5.32 -10.94 -28.86
CA ARG A 121 -5.64 -9.60 -29.35
C ARG A 121 -5.38 -8.57 -28.26
N THR A 122 -4.35 -7.77 -28.44
CA THR A 122 -3.86 -6.81 -27.43
C THR A 122 -3.27 -5.56 -28.07
N CYS A 123 -3.13 -4.49 -27.30
CA CYS A 123 -2.29 -3.33 -27.61
C CYS A 123 -1.00 -3.27 -26.77
N ASP A 124 -0.78 -4.25 -25.90
CA ASP A 124 0.36 -4.34 -24.97
C ASP A 124 1.42 -5.34 -25.50
N ALA A 125 2.59 -4.81 -25.85
CA ALA A 125 3.70 -5.60 -26.35
C ALA A 125 4.39 -6.44 -25.27
N GLU A 126 4.38 -6.00 -24.01
CA GLU A 126 4.93 -6.76 -22.88
C GLU A 126 4.06 -7.98 -22.60
N LEU A 127 2.74 -7.80 -22.59
CA LEU A 127 1.77 -8.89 -22.50
C LEU A 127 1.94 -9.89 -23.65
N ALA A 128 2.06 -9.41 -24.89
CA ALA A 128 2.28 -10.28 -26.06
C ALA A 128 3.56 -11.10 -25.94
N GLY A 129 4.65 -10.51 -25.44
CA GLY A 129 5.91 -11.21 -25.17
C GLY A 129 5.77 -12.26 -24.08
N ALA A 130 5.04 -11.95 -23.00
CA ALA A 130 4.81 -12.86 -21.88
C ALA A 130 3.93 -14.06 -22.27
N VAL A 131 2.80 -13.82 -22.96
CA VAL A 131 1.91 -14.90 -23.42
C VAL A 131 2.61 -15.79 -24.44
N ARG A 132 3.41 -15.22 -25.35
CA ARG A 132 4.23 -16.01 -26.28
C ARG A 132 5.16 -16.97 -25.53
N ALA A 133 5.91 -16.45 -24.55
CA ALA A 133 6.82 -17.26 -23.75
C ALA A 133 6.08 -18.34 -22.95
N LEU A 134 4.88 -18.04 -22.43
CA LEU A 134 4.03 -19.03 -21.76
C LEU A 134 3.60 -20.15 -22.73
N CYS A 135 3.15 -19.79 -23.92
CA CYS A 135 2.77 -20.76 -24.96
C CYS A 135 3.96 -21.63 -25.39
N GLU A 136 5.15 -21.06 -25.54
CA GLU A 136 6.39 -21.80 -25.80
C GLU A 136 6.68 -22.83 -24.68
N CYS A 137 6.51 -22.43 -23.41
CA CYS A 137 6.67 -23.34 -22.27
C CYS A 137 5.63 -24.48 -22.24
N LEU A 138 4.40 -24.22 -22.71
CA LEU A 138 3.32 -25.20 -22.74
C LEU A 138 3.25 -26.00 -24.05
N GLY A 139 4.07 -25.67 -25.05
CA GLY A 139 4.01 -26.30 -26.38
C GLY A 139 2.75 -25.95 -27.19
N ILE A 140 2.15 -24.77 -26.94
CA ILE A 140 0.92 -24.32 -27.60
C ILE A 140 1.27 -23.40 -28.79
N PRO A 141 0.80 -23.68 -30.02
CA PRO A 141 0.91 -22.76 -31.14
C PRO A 141 0.29 -21.39 -30.83
N PHE A 142 1.05 -20.31 -31.06
CA PHE A 142 0.66 -18.96 -30.68
C PHE A 142 0.59 -18.00 -31.87
N SER A 143 -0.48 -17.22 -31.95
CA SER A 143 -0.62 -16.08 -32.85
C SER A 143 -0.99 -14.81 -32.09
N CYS A 144 -0.53 -13.66 -32.56
CA CYS A 144 -0.80 -12.38 -31.92
C CYS A 144 -1.19 -11.33 -32.95
N GLU A 145 -2.31 -10.67 -32.70
CA GLU A 145 -2.75 -9.50 -33.45
C GLU A 145 -2.53 -8.27 -32.57
N LEU A 146 -1.38 -7.62 -32.77
CA LEU A 146 -1.05 -6.40 -32.04
C LEU A 146 -1.76 -5.22 -32.71
N GLN A 147 -2.73 -4.63 -32.01
CA GLN A 147 -3.37 -3.42 -32.49
C GLN A 147 -2.45 -2.22 -32.26
N SER A 148 -2.45 -1.30 -33.22
CA SER A 148 -1.74 -0.03 -33.05
C SER A 148 -2.33 0.69 -31.83
N PRO A 149 -1.51 1.04 -30.82
CA PRO A 149 -2.02 1.80 -29.70
C PRO A 149 -2.67 3.09 -30.23
N ARG A 150 -3.85 3.47 -29.72
CA ARG A 150 -4.41 4.81 -29.95
C ARG A 150 -3.28 5.80 -29.72
N ARG A 151 -2.99 6.67 -30.71
CA ARG A 151 -1.81 7.57 -30.74
C ARG A 151 -1.53 8.12 -29.34
N ALA A 152 -0.61 7.48 -28.63
CA ALA A 152 -0.13 7.99 -27.35
C ALA A 152 0.56 9.32 -27.63
N SER A 153 0.31 10.33 -26.80
CA SER A 153 0.99 11.61 -26.96
C SER A 153 2.51 11.39 -26.94
N LEU A 154 3.26 12.22 -27.67
CA LEU A 154 4.73 12.20 -27.68
C LEU A 154 5.32 12.17 -26.26
N LEU A 155 4.65 12.82 -25.31
CA LEU A 155 4.98 12.82 -23.88
C LEU A 155 4.78 11.46 -23.19
N ALA A 156 3.74 10.71 -23.55
CA ALA A 156 3.52 9.34 -23.05
C ALA A 156 4.58 8.36 -23.58
N ARG A 157 4.98 8.51 -24.85
CA ARG A 157 6.11 7.76 -25.43
C ARG A 157 7.44 8.08 -24.75
N LEU A 158 7.72 9.36 -24.47
CA LEU A 158 8.90 9.79 -23.71
C LEU A 158 8.90 9.30 -22.24
N ARG A 159 7.72 9.09 -21.65
CA ARG A 159 7.58 8.46 -20.32
C ARG A 159 7.79 6.95 -20.34
N GLN A 160 7.50 6.27 -21.46
CA GLN A 160 7.74 4.84 -21.65
C GLN A 160 9.18 4.51 -22.07
N THR A 161 9.94 5.46 -22.62
CA THR A 161 11.38 5.29 -22.90
C THR A 161 12.25 5.38 -21.64
N GLN A 162 11.88 4.68 -20.56
CA GLN A 162 12.68 4.62 -19.33
C GLN A 162 13.97 3.79 -19.47
N GLY A 163 14.07 2.91 -20.47
CA GLY A 163 15.18 1.95 -20.59
C GLY A 163 16.57 2.59 -20.77
N TRP A 164 16.70 3.55 -21.70
CA TRP A 164 17.99 4.19 -22.00
C TRP A 164 18.10 5.64 -21.50
N ALA A 165 17.00 6.31 -21.15
CA ALA A 165 17.04 7.64 -20.53
C ALA A 165 17.08 7.57 -19.00
N GLY A 166 16.76 6.41 -18.41
CA GLY A 166 16.68 6.22 -16.95
C GLY A 166 17.99 6.50 -16.22
N TRP A 167 19.13 6.12 -16.78
CA TRP A 167 20.46 6.33 -16.18
C TRP A 167 20.85 7.81 -16.08
N LEU A 168 20.40 8.66 -17.02
CA LEU A 168 20.59 10.13 -16.95
C LEU A 168 19.57 10.79 -16.02
N GLN A 169 18.35 10.25 -15.98
CA GLN A 169 17.29 10.80 -15.15
C GLN A 169 17.52 10.54 -13.66
N ALA A 170 18.18 9.44 -13.28
CA ALA A 170 18.44 9.11 -11.88
C ALA A 170 19.31 10.17 -11.15
N PRO A 171 20.50 10.56 -11.64
CA PRO A 171 21.29 11.62 -11.00
C PRO A 171 20.61 12.99 -11.07
N LEU A 172 19.92 13.31 -12.16
CA LEU A 172 19.15 14.56 -12.24
C LEU A 172 18.04 14.62 -11.19
N ALA A 173 17.28 13.53 -11.01
CA ALA A 173 16.25 13.42 -9.99
C ALA A 173 16.85 13.54 -8.58
N ALA A 174 18.03 12.97 -8.34
CA ALA A 174 18.74 13.08 -7.08
C ALA A 174 19.19 14.53 -6.77
N VAL A 175 19.68 15.26 -7.78
CA VAL A 175 19.99 16.68 -7.65
C VAL A 175 18.71 17.47 -7.37
N VAL A 176 17.64 17.29 -8.13
CA VAL A 176 16.36 17.97 -7.87
C VAL A 176 15.84 17.68 -6.45
N HIS A 177 15.97 16.42 -6.00
CA HIS A 177 15.61 16.01 -4.65
C HIS A 177 16.42 16.76 -3.59
N LEU A 178 17.75 16.85 -3.74
CA LEU A 178 18.62 17.66 -2.88
C LEU A 178 18.13 19.11 -2.82
N TRP A 179 17.97 19.78 -3.96
CA TRP A 179 17.61 21.20 -4.00
C TRP A 179 16.27 21.49 -3.32
N ARG A 180 15.27 20.63 -3.52
CA ARG A 180 13.93 20.76 -2.89
C ARG A 180 13.94 20.51 -1.38
N ARG A 181 14.99 19.88 -0.84
CA ARG A 181 15.08 19.45 0.56
C ARG A 181 16.16 20.17 1.36
N LEU A 182 17.04 20.94 0.70
CA LEU A 182 18.05 21.78 1.35
C LEU A 182 17.52 22.64 2.52
N PRO A 183 16.31 23.24 2.47
CA PRO A 183 15.80 24.01 3.60
C PRO A 183 15.67 23.20 4.90
N LEU A 184 15.37 21.89 4.83
CA LEU A 184 15.17 21.02 5.99
C LEU A 184 16.41 20.93 6.89
N ARG A 185 17.60 21.17 6.33
CA ARG A 185 18.86 21.22 7.09
C ARG A 185 18.85 22.26 8.20
N ARG A 186 18.05 23.32 8.07
CA ARG A 186 17.93 24.42 9.04
C ARG A 186 17.30 24.01 10.37
N VAL A 187 16.76 22.80 10.48
CA VAL A 187 16.29 22.24 11.76
C VAL A 187 17.46 21.71 12.60
N ARG A 188 18.58 21.32 11.97
CA ARG A 188 19.78 20.84 12.69
C ARG A 188 20.66 22.02 13.13
N PRO A 189 21.48 21.84 14.19
CA PRO A 189 21.57 20.65 15.05
C PRO A 189 20.36 20.50 15.98
N LEU A 190 20.05 19.27 16.39
CA LEU A 190 18.99 18.97 17.35
C LEU A 190 19.60 18.34 18.61
N PRO A 191 19.24 18.82 19.81
CA PRO A 191 19.69 18.24 21.07
C PRO A 191 18.84 17.01 21.41
N TRP A 192 18.94 15.94 20.61
CA TRP A 192 18.13 14.73 20.75
C TRP A 192 18.07 14.22 22.19
N HIS A 193 16.88 13.81 22.62
CA HIS A 193 16.72 13.19 23.93
C HIS A 193 17.51 11.88 23.99
N GLN A 194 18.07 11.61 25.16
CA GLN A 194 18.94 10.47 25.43
C GLN A 194 18.60 9.89 26.80
N GLY A 195 18.85 8.60 27.00
CA GLY A 195 18.50 7.89 28.23
C GLY A 195 17.55 6.74 27.98
N GLN A 196 17.18 6.03 29.05
CA GLN A 196 16.28 4.87 28.95
C GLN A 196 14.83 5.27 28.67
N ASP A 197 14.46 6.49 29.04
CA ASP A 197 13.16 7.14 28.86
C ASP A 197 13.01 7.82 27.47
N ALA A 198 14.07 7.84 26.66
CA ALA A 198 14.05 8.39 25.31
C ALA A 198 13.51 7.37 24.30
N VAL A 199 12.52 7.78 23.52
CA VAL A 199 11.87 6.94 22.50
C VAL A 199 11.95 7.59 21.14
N LEU A 200 12.44 6.86 20.14
CA LEU A 200 12.43 7.32 18.75
C LEU A 200 11.14 6.93 18.04
N MET A 201 10.50 7.91 17.42
CA MET A 201 9.35 7.75 16.53
C MET A 201 9.80 8.09 15.10
N CYS A 202 9.92 7.09 14.23
CA CYS A 202 10.20 7.28 12.81
C CYS A 202 8.89 7.30 12.00
N SER A 203 8.54 8.44 11.41
CA SER A 203 7.19 8.63 10.83
C SER A 203 7.20 9.57 9.62
N TYR A 204 6.03 9.85 9.05
CA TYR A 204 5.86 10.88 8.02
C TYR A 204 5.47 12.24 8.62
N PHE A 205 5.94 13.32 8.00
CA PHE A 205 5.50 14.69 8.27
C PHE A 205 4.50 15.13 7.19
N VAL A 206 3.29 14.56 7.21
CA VAL A 206 2.26 14.79 6.17
C VAL A 206 0.83 14.70 6.71
N HIS A 207 0.53 13.71 7.55
CA HIS A 207 -0.81 13.48 8.12
C HIS A 207 -1.02 14.25 9.44
N LEU A 208 -0.63 15.52 9.43
CA LEU A 208 -0.81 16.43 10.57
C LEU A 208 -2.20 17.04 10.55
N ASP A 209 -2.76 17.32 11.72
CA ASP A 209 -3.96 18.13 11.79
C ASP A 209 -3.66 19.61 11.44
N PRO A 210 -4.28 20.19 10.39
CA PRO A 210 -3.97 21.56 9.98
C PRO A 210 -4.32 22.61 11.04
N SER A 211 -5.40 22.42 11.81
CA SER A 211 -5.85 23.36 12.84
C SER A 211 -4.87 23.36 14.02
N ALA A 212 -4.52 22.18 14.52
CA ALA A 212 -3.54 22.05 15.59
C ALA A 212 -2.15 22.55 15.16
N ALA A 213 -1.71 22.19 13.94
CA ALA A 213 -0.43 22.65 13.40
C ALA A 213 -0.36 24.17 13.26
N GLY A 214 -1.47 24.81 12.86
CA GLY A 214 -1.59 26.27 12.81
C GLY A 214 -1.37 26.94 14.17
N GLN A 215 -1.76 26.26 15.25
CA GLN A 215 -1.58 26.68 16.65
C GLN A 215 -0.21 26.27 17.23
N GLY A 216 0.67 25.64 16.44
CA GLY A 216 1.97 25.15 16.91
C GLY A 216 1.90 23.89 17.79
N ARG A 217 0.79 23.13 17.70
CA ARG A 217 0.64 21.82 18.32
C ARG A 217 0.83 20.69 17.31
N PHE A 218 1.61 19.70 17.68
CA PHE A 218 1.86 18.50 16.91
C PHE A 218 0.78 17.47 17.22
N GLU A 219 -0.10 17.23 16.24
CA GLU A 219 -1.10 16.18 16.29
C GLU A 219 -1.01 15.36 15.00
N SER A 220 -0.66 14.07 15.15
CA SER A 220 -0.52 13.14 14.03
C SER A 220 -1.72 12.21 13.97
N ARG A 221 -2.45 12.23 12.85
CA ARG A 221 -3.60 11.34 12.63
C ARG A 221 -3.22 9.85 12.57
N GLN A 222 -1.94 9.53 12.40
CA GLN A 222 -1.44 8.15 12.39
C GLN A 222 -1.13 7.63 13.80
N TRP A 223 -0.65 8.50 14.68
CA TRP A 223 -0.23 8.15 16.05
C TRP A 223 -1.26 8.51 17.11
N GLY A 224 -2.30 9.27 16.75
CA GLY A 224 -3.44 9.57 17.60
C GLY A 224 -3.03 10.06 19.00
N PRO A 225 -3.64 9.52 20.08
CA PRO A 225 -3.34 9.92 21.46
C PRO A 225 -2.03 9.36 22.04
N LEU A 226 -1.33 8.45 21.33
CA LEU A 226 -0.14 7.79 21.88
C LEU A 226 0.96 8.77 22.32
N PRO A 227 1.34 9.81 21.55
CA PRO A 227 2.37 10.74 21.97
C PRO A 227 2.05 11.42 23.32
N GLY A 228 0.77 11.76 23.53
CA GLY A 228 0.30 12.34 24.79
C GLY A 228 0.42 11.36 25.95
N LEU A 229 0.03 10.09 25.76
CA LEU A 229 0.21 9.04 26.75
C LEU A 229 1.69 8.87 27.16
N LEU A 230 2.60 8.85 26.18
CA LEU A 230 4.03 8.68 26.45
C LEU A 230 4.59 9.86 27.24
N ALA A 231 4.23 11.09 26.86
CA ALA A 231 4.64 12.29 27.58
C ALA A 231 4.11 12.32 29.03
N GLN A 232 2.84 11.94 29.25
CA GLN A 232 2.24 11.85 30.59
C GLN A 232 2.95 10.82 31.48
N CYS A 233 3.49 9.75 30.89
CA CYS A 233 4.27 8.74 31.61
C CYS A 233 5.75 9.11 31.77
N GLY A 234 6.14 10.35 31.48
CA GLY A 234 7.52 10.85 31.62
C GLY A 234 8.49 10.41 30.53
N LEU A 235 8.00 9.80 29.43
CA LEU A 235 8.86 9.45 28.30
C LEU A 235 9.12 10.67 27.42
N ARG A 236 10.34 10.77 26.91
CA ARG A 236 10.79 11.87 26.05
C ARG A 236 10.88 11.42 24.60
N LEU A 237 10.15 12.10 23.72
CA LEU A 237 9.98 11.67 22.33
C LEU A 237 10.98 12.36 21.40
N ASN A 238 11.65 11.57 20.56
CA ASN A 238 12.40 12.03 19.40
C ASN A 238 11.63 11.62 18.14
N TRP A 239 11.31 12.56 17.26
CA TRP A 239 10.64 12.34 15.99
C TRP A 239 11.63 12.50 14.84
N LEU A 240 11.92 11.39 14.16
CA LEU A 240 12.70 11.40 12.93
C LEU A 240 11.75 11.20 11.75
N GLN A 241 11.53 12.25 10.96
CA GLN A 241 10.40 12.27 10.03
C GLN A 241 10.82 12.34 8.55
N ASN A 242 10.08 11.62 7.71
CA ASN A 242 10.12 11.73 6.26
C ASN A 242 9.17 12.85 5.81
N TYR A 243 9.70 13.91 5.20
CA TYR A 243 8.91 15.06 4.78
C TYR A 243 8.22 14.82 3.43
N TRP A 244 6.89 15.04 3.41
CA TRP A 244 6.09 15.09 2.21
C TRP A 244 5.20 16.34 2.22
N PRO A 245 5.04 17.04 1.09
CA PRO A 245 4.14 18.18 1.02
C PRO A 245 2.72 17.81 1.47
N SER A 246 2.14 18.66 2.32
CA SER A 246 0.77 18.53 2.85
C SER A 246 0.11 19.90 2.95
N GLU A 247 -1.17 19.92 3.30
CA GLU A 247 -1.89 21.17 3.60
C GLU A 247 -1.23 21.95 4.75
N ALA A 248 -0.83 21.26 5.82
CA ALA A 248 -0.13 21.88 6.95
C ALA A 248 1.27 22.38 6.57
N ALA A 249 2.00 21.63 5.73
CA ALA A 249 3.36 21.94 5.31
C ALA A 249 3.53 21.80 3.80
N VAL A 250 3.20 22.87 3.07
CA VAL A 250 3.20 22.87 1.59
C VAL A 250 4.59 22.73 0.96
N ASN A 251 5.64 23.18 1.65
CA ASN A 251 7.02 23.10 1.20
C ASN A 251 8.00 22.88 2.37
N ALA A 252 9.25 22.54 2.03
CA ALA A 252 10.29 22.24 3.02
C ALA A 252 10.56 23.42 3.98
N GLY A 253 10.42 24.66 3.53
CA GLY A 253 10.56 25.84 4.38
C GLY A 253 9.44 25.94 5.42
N ALA A 254 8.19 25.71 5.01
CA ALA A 254 7.05 25.65 5.92
C ALA A 254 7.20 24.52 6.95
N ALA A 255 7.68 23.35 6.52
CA ALA A 255 7.96 22.23 7.41
C ALA A 255 9.00 22.57 8.49
N VAL A 256 10.07 23.29 8.14
CA VAL A 256 11.09 23.77 9.10
C VAL A 256 10.47 24.71 10.14
N LEU A 257 9.61 25.63 9.71
CA LEU A 257 8.96 26.58 10.63
C LEU A 257 8.06 25.86 11.63
N LEU A 258 7.27 24.89 11.16
CA LEU A 258 6.43 24.06 12.03
C LEU A 258 7.26 23.21 13.00
N ALA A 259 8.28 22.51 12.51
CA ALA A 259 9.16 21.71 13.35
C ALA A 259 9.82 22.55 14.46
N ARG A 260 10.25 23.78 14.15
CA ARG A 260 10.80 24.71 15.16
C ARG A 260 9.76 25.11 16.21
N ARG A 261 8.49 25.31 15.83
CA ARG A 261 7.41 25.59 16.77
C ARG A 261 7.15 24.41 17.69
N PHE A 262 7.11 23.18 17.16
CA PHE A 262 6.96 21.97 17.96
C PHE A 262 8.14 21.80 18.92
N ASN A 263 9.37 22.03 18.45
CA ASN A 263 10.58 21.91 19.26
C ASN A 263 10.69 22.93 20.40
N ALA A 264 10.04 24.10 20.26
CA ALA A 264 9.99 25.10 21.33
C ALA A 264 9.24 24.58 22.57
N ALA A 265 8.32 23.62 22.40
CA ALA A 265 7.62 22.92 23.47
C ALA A 265 8.00 21.43 23.51
N SER A 266 9.28 21.12 23.28
CA SER A 266 9.78 19.73 23.15
C SER A 266 9.54 18.85 24.37
N ALA A 267 9.42 19.41 25.58
CA ALA A 267 9.04 18.66 26.77
C ALA A 267 7.66 18.01 26.65
N ALA A 268 6.72 18.65 25.96
CA ALA A 268 5.35 18.15 25.76
C ALA A 268 5.16 17.44 24.42
N GLN A 269 5.85 17.89 23.37
CA GLN A 269 5.60 17.46 21.98
C GLN A 269 6.72 16.59 21.39
N GLY A 270 7.84 16.46 22.10
CA GLY A 270 9.07 15.84 21.61
C GLY A 270 9.91 16.74 20.71
N LEU A 271 11.09 16.26 20.34
CA LEU A 271 11.99 16.90 19.38
C LEU A 271 11.75 16.37 17.98
N HIS A 272 11.54 17.25 17.01
CA HIS A 272 11.21 16.96 15.62
C HIS A 272 12.38 17.30 14.70
N GLY A 273 12.82 16.29 13.95
CA GLY A 273 13.83 16.40 12.92
C GLY A 273 13.44 15.65 11.66
N PHE A 274 14.12 15.95 10.57
CA PHE A 274 13.86 15.33 9.27
C PHE A 274 15.02 14.42 8.86
N VAL A 275 14.72 13.26 8.28
CA VAL A 275 15.74 12.39 7.67
C VAL A 275 16.49 13.16 6.57
N ASP A 276 15.74 13.88 5.74
CA ASP A 276 16.28 14.73 4.67
C ASP A 276 17.13 15.93 5.18
N SER A 277 17.14 16.23 6.49
CA SER A 277 18.04 17.26 7.05
C SER A 277 19.52 16.83 7.03
N TYR A 278 19.79 15.54 6.83
CA TYR A 278 21.13 14.99 6.61
C TYR A 278 21.56 15.04 5.14
N LEU A 279 20.64 15.40 4.23
CA LEU A 279 20.91 15.46 2.80
C LEU A 279 21.88 16.60 2.48
N GLY A 280 23.00 16.26 1.86
CA GLY A 280 24.02 17.20 1.42
C GLY A 280 24.90 16.58 0.34
N TRP A 281 25.85 17.35 -0.19
CA TRP A 281 26.73 16.90 -1.27
C TRP A 281 27.53 15.64 -0.92
N TRP A 282 27.93 15.47 0.35
CA TRP A 282 28.62 14.27 0.83
C TRP A 282 27.74 13.01 0.80
N VAL A 283 26.51 13.09 1.33
CA VAL A 283 25.53 12.00 1.26
C VAL A 283 25.20 11.66 -0.18
N LEU A 284 25.00 12.68 -1.03
CA LEU A 284 24.71 12.49 -2.44
C LEU A 284 25.89 11.83 -3.18
N GLY A 285 27.12 12.24 -2.90
CA GLY A 285 28.32 11.63 -3.49
C GLY A 285 28.49 10.16 -3.10
N ARG A 286 28.24 9.82 -1.82
CA ARG A 286 28.23 8.43 -1.34
C ARG A 286 27.11 7.62 -2.00
N ALA A 287 25.91 8.16 -2.08
CA ALA A 287 24.78 7.53 -2.76
C ALA A 287 25.06 7.29 -4.24
N LEU A 288 25.66 8.26 -4.94
CA LEU A 288 26.08 8.10 -6.33
C LEU A 288 27.11 6.98 -6.49
N ARG A 289 28.10 6.88 -5.60
CA ARG A 289 29.08 5.78 -5.62
C ARG A 289 28.43 4.41 -5.38
N SER A 290 27.53 4.30 -4.40
CA SER A 290 26.77 3.07 -4.16
C SER A 290 25.92 2.71 -5.38
N TRP A 291 25.26 3.69 -6.00
CA TRP A 291 24.46 3.46 -7.19
C TRP A 291 25.29 3.04 -8.39
N LEU A 292 26.46 3.65 -8.64
CA LEU A 292 27.39 3.19 -9.69
C LEU A 292 27.88 1.76 -9.43
N THR A 293 28.08 1.38 -8.17
CA THR A 293 28.42 0.01 -7.78
C THR A 293 27.25 -0.95 -8.05
N LEU A 294 26.03 -0.53 -7.75
CA LEU A 294 24.81 -1.27 -8.07
C LEU A 294 24.63 -1.45 -9.58
N CYS A 295 24.93 -0.43 -10.40
CA CYS A 295 24.91 -0.52 -11.85
C CYS A 295 25.93 -1.56 -12.39
N ARG A 296 27.14 -1.61 -11.82
CA ARG A 296 28.14 -2.64 -12.19
C ARG A 296 27.66 -4.04 -11.84
N ARG A 297 27.04 -4.21 -10.66
CA ARG A 297 26.44 -5.48 -10.23
C ARG A 297 25.28 -5.88 -11.15
N ALA A 298 24.44 -4.94 -11.54
CA ALA A 298 23.37 -5.17 -12.52
C ALA A 298 23.91 -5.66 -13.87
N TRP A 299 25.06 -5.13 -14.32
CA TRP A 299 25.72 -5.62 -15.54
C TRP A 299 26.24 -7.06 -15.40
N ALA A 300 26.77 -7.43 -14.22
CA ALA A 300 27.15 -8.82 -13.94
C ALA A 300 25.94 -9.78 -13.99
N LEU A 301 24.74 -9.27 -13.66
CA LEU A 301 23.47 -10.00 -13.70
C LEU A 301 22.76 -9.91 -15.07
N ARG A 302 23.39 -9.38 -16.13
CA ARG A 302 22.75 -9.23 -17.45
C ARG A 302 22.31 -10.55 -18.10
N SER A 303 22.90 -11.67 -17.68
CA SER A 303 22.55 -13.01 -18.12
C SER A 303 21.31 -13.59 -17.42
N LEU A 304 20.77 -12.90 -16.40
CA LEU A 304 19.60 -13.34 -15.64
C LEU A 304 18.43 -13.87 -16.51
N PRO A 305 18.04 -13.20 -17.62
CA PRO A 305 16.94 -13.71 -18.45
C PRO A 305 17.24 -15.07 -19.09
N ALA A 306 18.50 -15.36 -19.40
CA ALA A 306 18.92 -16.65 -19.95
C ALA A 306 18.85 -17.74 -18.88
N TYR A 307 19.31 -17.45 -17.65
CA TYR A 307 19.22 -18.37 -16.52
C TYR A 307 17.76 -18.67 -16.14
N LEU A 308 16.86 -17.70 -16.26
CA LEU A 308 15.43 -17.94 -16.04
C LEU A 308 14.86 -18.94 -17.03
N LYS A 309 15.26 -18.88 -18.32
CA LYS A 309 14.80 -19.82 -19.35
C LYS A 309 15.30 -21.24 -19.12
N SER A 310 16.51 -21.42 -18.58
CA SER A 310 17.07 -22.75 -18.31
C SER A 310 16.75 -23.29 -16.92
N GLY A 311 16.36 -22.44 -15.97
CA GLY A 311 16.29 -22.74 -14.54
C GLY A 311 14.93 -23.23 -14.03
N GLY A 312 13.99 -23.62 -14.90
CA GLY A 312 12.67 -24.14 -14.49
C GLY A 312 11.74 -23.14 -13.82
N LEU A 313 12.14 -21.87 -13.72
CA LEU A 313 11.30 -20.79 -13.22
C LEU A 313 10.31 -20.32 -14.29
N PRO A 314 9.19 -19.66 -13.90
CA PRO A 314 8.26 -18.99 -14.81
C PRO A 314 8.90 -17.87 -15.66
N ALA A 315 9.75 -18.22 -16.63
CA ALA A 315 10.49 -17.28 -17.47
C ALA A 315 9.57 -16.35 -18.28
N TYR A 316 8.34 -16.79 -18.53
CA TYR A 316 7.30 -16.00 -19.17
C TYR A 316 6.84 -14.78 -18.35
N LEU A 317 7.15 -14.71 -17.05
CA LEU A 317 6.90 -13.52 -16.24
C LEU A 317 7.94 -12.41 -16.45
N TRP A 318 9.12 -12.75 -16.98
CA TRP A 318 10.23 -11.81 -17.13
C TRP A 318 9.87 -10.56 -17.95
N PRO A 319 9.18 -10.64 -19.11
CA PRO A 319 8.80 -9.46 -19.90
C PRO A 319 8.02 -8.42 -19.10
N VAL A 320 7.20 -8.86 -18.14
CA VAL A 320 6.36 -7.99 -17.30
C VAL A 320 7.16 -7.34 -16.17
N VAL A 321 8.14 -8.04 -15.59
CA VAL A 321 8.90 -7.54 -14.41
C VAL A 321 10.24 -6.88 -14.76
N GLN A 322 10.69 -6.97 -16.01
CA GLN A 322 12.01 -6.47 -16.44
C GLN A 322 12.16 -4.95 -16.25
N SER A 323 11.09 -4.18 -16.43
CA SER A 323 11.09 -2.73 -16.21
C SER A 323 11.31 -2.40 -14.72
N ALA A 324 10.61 -3.10 -13.84
CA ALA A 324 10.75 -3.00 -12.39
C ALA A 324 12.17 -3.39 -11.93
N TRP A 325 12.76 -4.46 -12.50
CA TRP A 325 14.14 -4.86 -12.27
C TRP A 325 15.13 -3.74 -12.63
N SER A 326 15.00 -3.19 -13.84
CA SER A 326 15.91 -2.15 -14.34
C SER A 326 15.79 -0.86 -13.52
N SER A 327 14.57 -0.43 -13.20
CA SER A 327 14.32 0.77 -12.38
C SER A 327 14.93 0.64 -10.97
N SER A 328 14.87 -0.55 -10.38
CA SER A 328 15.38 -0.87 -9.04
C SER A 328 16.90 -0.86 -8.93
N LEU A 329 17.60 -1.17 -10.03
CA LEU A 329 19.05 -1.29 -10.04
C LEU A 329 19.74 -0.08 -10.66
N THR A 330 19.40 0.22 -11.91
CA THR A 330 20.08 1.22 -12.74
C THR A 330 19.23 2.48 -12.96
N GLY A 331 18.01 2.52 -12.41
CA GLY A 331 17.08 3.64 -12.58
C GLY A 331 16.93 4.54 -11.34
N ARG A 332 15.83 5.30 -11.33
CA ARG A 332 15.51 6.27 -10.28
C ARG A 332 15.26 5.62 -8.93
N VAL A 333 14.65 4.43 -8.91
CA VAL A 333 14.37 3.71 -7.66
C VAL A 333 15.68 3.27 -7.01
N GLY A 334 16.60 2.69 -7.78
CA GLY A 334 17.93 2.33 -7.27
C GLY A 334 18.70 3.52 -6.68
N MET A 335 18.68 4.67 -7.36
CA MET A 335 19.29 5.90 -6.84
C MET A 335 18.60 6.40 -5.56
N ALA A 336 17.26 6.42 -5.53
CA ALA A 336 16.50 6.84 -4.35
C ALA A 336 16.76 5.92 -3.14
N ASN A 337 16.90 4.62 -3.38
CA ASN A 337 17.27 3.64 -2.35
C ASN A 337 18.68 3.90 -1.82
N CYS A 338 19.66 4.18 -2.70
CA CYS A 338 21.01 4.56 -2.28
C CYS A 338 21.02 5.83 -1.43
N ILE A 339 20.23 6.85 -1.81
CA ILE A 339 20.08 8.07 -1.01
C ILE A 339 19.49 7.74 0.36
N SER A 340 18.42 6.92 0.41
CA SER A 340 17.76 6.52 1.65
C SER A 340 18.72 5.80 2.61
N VAL A 341 19.53 4.87 2.10
CA VAL A 341 20.56 4.16 2.89
C VAL A 341 21.52 5.14 3.55
N HIS A 342 22.09 6.08 2.78
CA HIS A 342 23.07 7.04 3.34
C HIS A 342 22.43 8.11 4.22
N LEU A 343 21.15 8.46 4.00
CA LEU A 343 20.43 9.37 4.88
C LEU A 343 20.15 8.74 6.24
N PHE A 344 19.61 7.52 6.28
CA PHE A 344 19.34 6.83 7.55
C PHE A 344 20.61 6.45 8.28
N ASP A 345 21.67 6.05 7.56
CA ASP A 345 22.99 5.83 8.15
C ASP A 345 23.52 7.11 8.82
N ALA A 346 23.44 8.26 8.16
CA ALA A 346 23.87 9.53 8.73
C ALA A 346 23.00 9.98 9.91
N ALA A 347 21.68 9.81 9.81
CA ALA A 347 20.73 10.22 10.84
C ALA A 347 20.89 9.40 12.12
N LEU A 348 20.97 8.07 12.00
CA LEU A 348 21.08 7.18 13.15
C LEU A 348 22.47 7.18 13.77
N ARG A 349 23.52 7.49 13.00
CA ARG A 349 24.86 7.74 13.59
C ARG A 349 24.90 8.98 14.47
N ASP A 350 24.16 10.03 14.09
CA ASP A 350 24.11 11.32 14.81
C ASP A 350 23.19 11.28 16.03
N LEU A 351 22.22 10.36 16.05
CA LEU A 351 21.34 10.14 17.19
C LEU A 351 22.11 9.47 18.34
N PRO A 352 21.95 9.94 19.59
CA PRO A 352 22.41 9.16 20.74
C PRO A 352 21.67 7.82 20.76
N ARG A 353 22.30 6.79 21.35
CA ARG A 353 21.69 5.46 21.47
C ARG A 353 20.28 5.57 22.05
N GLN A 354 19.31 5.02 21.32
CA GLN A 354 17.91 4.97 21.72
C GLN A 354 17.61 3.57 22.22
N SER A 355 16.99 3.43 23.39
CA SER A 355 16.63 2.14 23.99
C SER A 355 15.48 1.48 23.22
N ARG A 356 14.54 2.30 22.73
CA ARG A 356 13.32 1.87 22.05
C ARG A 356 13.01 2.77 20.86
N GLY A 357 12.48 2.18 19.80
CA GLY A 357 11.96 2.91 18.67
C GLY A 357 10.67 2.32 18.13
N PHE A 358 9.92 3.16 17.41
CA PHE A 358 8.71 2.81 16.69
C PHE A 358 8.75 3.41 15.30
N TYR A 359 8.19 2.69 14.33
CA TYR A 359 7.96 3.19 12.98
C TYR A 359 6.67 2.60 12.41
N LEU A 360 6.11 3.22 11.38
CA LEU A 360 4.95 2.68 10.69
C LEU A 360 5.37 1.46 9.86
N PHE A 361 4.69 0.33 10.06
CA PHE A 361 4.95 -0.89 9.31
C PHE A 361 4.16 -0.86 7.99
N GLU A 362 4.79 -0.36 6.93
CA GLU A 362 4.25 -0.34 5.56
C GLU A 362 5.13 -1.14 4.59
N ASN A 363 6.22 -1.74 5.11
CA ASN A 363 7.23 -2.51 4.39
C ASN A 363 7.86 -1.76 3.20
N GLN A 364 7.98 -0.44 3.31
CA GLN A 364 8.58 0.40 2.28
C GLN A 364 10.10 0.21 2.19
N ALA A 365 10.69 0.44 1.01
CA ALA A 365 12.14 0.38 0.82
C ALA A 365 12.96 1.19 1.86
N TRP A 366 12.48 2.39 2.24
CA TRP A 366 13.17 3.23 3.21
C TRP A 366 13.20 2.61 4.62
N GLU A 367 12.20 1.80 4.98
CA GLU A 367 12.15 1.09 6.27
C GLU A 367 13.29 0.06 6.36
N LYS A 368 13.66 -0.56 5.23
CA LYS A 368 14.81 -1.48 5.18
C LYS A 368 16.11 -0.75 5.47
N ALA A 369 16.31 0.43 4.87
CA ALA A 369 17.46 1.29 5.18
C ALA A 369 17.48 1.73 6.65
N PHE A 370 16.33 2.13 7.19
CA PHE A 370 16.18 2.51 8.59
C PHE A 370 16.51 1.35 9.54
N LEU A 371 15.95 0.16 9.33
CA LEU A 371 16.18 -1.02 10.17
C LEU A 371 17.65 -1.46 10.14
N THR A 372 18.28 -1.51 8.96
CA THR A 372 19.70 -1.86 8.85
C THR A 372 20.58 -0.84 9.55
N ALA A 373 20.32 0.46 9.36
CA ALA A 373 21.06 1.52 10.07
C ALA A 373 20.82 1.48 11.60
N TRP A 374 19.60 1.16 12.05
CA TRP A 374 19.24 1.03 13.46
C TRP A 374 20.08 -0.04 14.16
N ARG A 375 20.23 -1.21 13.53
CA ARG A 375 21.09 -2.28 14.04
C ARG A 375 22.57 -1.91 13.99
N ARG A 376 23.02 -1.34 12.88
CA ARG A 376 24.43 -0.97 12.65
C ARG A 376 24.95 0.02 13.69
N HIS A 377 24.14 1.00 14.08
CA HIS A 377 24.51 2.01 15.08
C HIS A 377 24.15 1.59 16.52
N GLY A 378 23.79 0.33 16.74
CA GLY A 378 23.64 -0.24 18.08
C GLY A 378 22.47 0.32 18.89
N HIS A 379 21.40 0.78 18.23
CA HIS A 379 20.16 1.14 18.90
C HIS A 379 19.45 -0.12 19.44
N GLY A 380 18.53 0.06 20.39
CA GLY A 380 17.86 -1.02 21.11
C GLY A 380 16.72 -1.68 20.33
N THR A 381 15.58 -1.86 20.99
CA THR A 381 14.43 -2.57 20.41
C THR A 381 13.65 -1.68 19.45
N ILE A 382 13.27 -2.21 18.29
CA ILE A 382 12.46 -1.50 17.28
C ILE A 382 11.17 -2.27 17.00
N THR A 383 10.04 -1.56 17.07
CA THR A 383 8.71 -2.13 16.80
C THR A 383 8.10 -1.48 15.57
N GLY A 384 7.68 -2.29 14.60
CA GLY A 384 6.86 -1.82 13.47
C GLY A 384 5.40 -1.73 13.89
N VAL A 385 4.70 -0.65 13.52
CA VAL A 385 3.33 -0.38 13.96
C VAL A 385 2.38 -0.41 12.76
N VAL A 386 1.48 -1.40 12.75
CA VAL A 386 0.42 -1.48 11.76
C VAL A 386 -0.61 -0.40 12.07
N HIS A 387 -0.57 0.70 11.33
CA HIS A 387 -1.42 1.87 11.59
C HIS A 387 -2.71 1.91 10.76
N ALA A 388 -2.82 1.04 9.75
CA ALA A 388 -3.94 0.92 8.83
C ALA A 388 -4.36 -0.55 8.68
N THR A 389 -5.13 -0.89 7.65
CA THR A 389 -5.52 -2.27 7.35
C THR A 389 -4.40 -3.06 6.66
N VAL A 390 -4.51 -4.39 6.65
CA VAL A 390 -3.60 -5.31 5.95
C VAL A 390 -4.39 -6.11 4.88
N PRO A 391 -4.74 -5.50 3.74
CA PRO A 391 -5.52 -6.18 2.70
C PRO A 391 -4.79 -7.37 2.07
N PHE A 392 -5.56 -8.34 1.58
CA PHE A 392 -5.04 -9.60 1.03
C PHE A 392 -4.07 -9.41 -0.15
N TRP A 393 -4.40 -8.49 -1.07
CA TRP A 393 -3.64 -8.22 -2.29
C TRP A 393 -2.58 -7.12 -2.13
N HIS A 394 -2.41 -6.58 -0.92
CA HIS A 394 -1.27 -5.71 -0.60
C HIS A 394 -0.03 -6.58 -0.38
N LEU A 395 0.57 -7.03 -1.50
CA LEU A 395 1.63 -8.03 -1.49
C LEU A 395 2.92 -7.58 -0.78
N TYR A 396 3.08 -6.28 -0.53
CA TYR A 396 4.18 -5.78 0.30
C TYR A 396 4.06 -6.18 1.78
N TYR A 397 2.91 -6.68 2.25
CA TYR A 397 2.83 -7.33 3.56
C TYR A 397 3.11 -8.84 3.51
N ALA A 398 3.13 -9.42 2.31
CA ALA A 398 3.25 -10.85 2.10
C ALA A 398 4.70 -11.21 1.72
N GLU A 399 5.23 -12.28 2.31
CA GLU A 399 6.52 -12.84 1.94
C GLU A 399 6.39 -14.35 1.80
N ASP A 400 7.28 -14.94 0.99
CA ASP A 400 7.48 -16.39 1.04
C ASP A 400 8.07 -16.75 2.42
N ALA A 401 7.57 -17.81 3.04
CA ALA A 401 8.04 -18.25 4.36
C ALA A 401 9.56 -18.49 4.38
N ARG A 402 10.14 -18.95 3.27
CA ARG A 402 11.58 -19.13 3.10
C ARG A 402 12.33 -17.81 3.18
N SER A 403 11.76 -16.71 2.66
CA SER A 403 12.35 -15.37 2.76
C SER A 403 12.36 -14.82 4.18
N LEU A 404 11.31 -15.08 4.96
CA LEU A 404 11.22 -14.62 6.36
C LEU A 404 12.27 -15.25 7.27
N GLN A 405 12.74 -16.45 6.92
CA GLN A 405 13.79 -17.19 7.61
C GLN A 405 15.20 -16.72 7.21
N LEU A 406 15.35 -15.90 6.17
CA LEU A 406 16.64 -15.36 5.77
C LEU A 406 17.11 -14.31 6.79
N GLY A 407 18.25 -14.55 7.42
CA GLY A 407 18.83 -13.66 8.43
C GLY A 407 19.22 -12.25 7.93
N PHE A 408 19.19 -12.02 6.61
CA PHE A 408 19.55 -10.74 5.98
C PHE A 408 18.35 -9.95 5.46
N LEU A 409 17.11 -10.41 5.63
CA LEU A 409 15.91 -9.57 5.42
C LEU A 409 15.75 -8.63 6.62
N PRO A 410 15.80 -7.30 6.47
CA PRO A 410 15.62 -6.38 7.60
C PRO A 410 14.20 -6.48 8.15
N GLN A 411 14.10 -6.84 9.43
CA GLN A 411 12.84 -7.03 10.16
C GLN A 411 12.91 -6.36 11.55
N PRO A 412 11.77 -5.87 12.07
CA PRO A 412 11.71 -5.34 13.43
C PRO A 412 11.78 -6.46 14.48
N ASP A 413 11.97 -6.08 15.75
CA ASP A 413 11.93 -7.05 16.85
C ASP A 413 10.50 -7.56 17.09
N ALA A 414 9.53 -6.65 17.01
CA ALA A 414 8.11 -6.94 17.12
C ALA A 414 7.29 -6.10 16.11
N ILE A 415 6.06 -6.54 15.86
CA ILE A 415 5.07 -5.85 15.04
C ILE A 415 3.83 -5.63 15.91
N ALA A 416 3.54 -4.37 16.22
CA ALA A 416 2.32 -3.95 16.90
C ALA A 416 1.14 -4.02 15.92
N VAL A 417 0.21 -4.93 16.17
CA VAL A 417 -0.98 -5.17 15.32
C VAL A 417 -2.20 -4.51 15.94
N ASN A 418 -2.94 -3.78 15.10
CA ASN A 418 -4.04 -2.90 15.52
C ASN A 418 -5.41 -3.59 15.66
N GLY A 419 -5.49 -4.90 15.45
CA GLY A 419 -6.75 -5.63 15.47
C GLY A 419 -6.59 -7.09 15.09
N GLU A 420 -7.65 -7.88 15.28
CA GLU A 420 -7.60 -9.30 14.97
C GLU A 420 -7.49 -9.54 13.46
N ALA A 421 -8.13 -8.70 12.63
CA ALA A 421 -8.04 -8.80 11.18
C ALA A 421 -6.60 -8.66 10.67
N ALA A 422 -5.86 -7.65 11.16
CA ALA A 422 -4.45 -7.46 10.80
C ALA A 422 -3.56 -8.60 11.33
N ARG A 423 -3.83 -9.08 12.54
CA ARG A 423 -3.12 -10.21 13.14
C ARG A 423 -3.28 -11.48 12.30
N GLN A 424 -4.52 -11.85 11.96
CA GLN A 424 -4.81 -13.03 11.14
C GLN A 424 -4.22 -12.89 9.73
N ALA A 425 -4.30 -11.70 9.13
CA ALA A 425 -3.69 -11.45 7.83
C ALA A 425 -2.18 -11.70 7.86
N LEU A 426 -1.44 -11.18 8.84
CA LEU A 426 0.00 -11.38 8.96
C LEU A 426 0.38 -12.82 9.31
N LEU A 427 -0.37 -13.51 10.18
CA LEU A 427 -0.19 -14.94 10.46
C LEU A 427 -0.32 -15.77 9.19
N ALA A 428 -1.32 -15.46 8.35
CA ALA A 428 -1.52 -16.13 7.07
C ALA A 428 -0.41 -15.87 6.05
N GLN A 429 0.45 -14.87 6.25
CA GLN A 429 1.67 -14.65 5.45
C GLN A 429 2.93 -15.29 6.05
N GLY A 430 2.80 -16.07 7.13
CA GLY A 430 3.92 -16.78 7.75
C GLY A 430 4.71 -15.98 8.79
N TYR A 431 4.22 -14.80 9.21
CA TYR A 431 4.84 -14.10 10.34
C TYR A 431 4.63 -14.90 11.64
N GLY A 432 5.70 -15.05 12.42
CA GLY A 432 5.64 -15.78 13.69
C GLY A 432 4.75 -15.08 14.72
N ALA A 433 3.84 -15.84 15.34
CA ALA A 433 2.88 -15.32 16.32
C ALA A 433 3.53 -14.60 17.51
N SER A 434 4.72 -15.03 17.94
CA SER A 434 5.47 -14.41 19.04
C SER A 434 5.94 -12.98 18.73
N ARG A 435 6.01 -12.59 17.46
CA ARG A 435 6.42 -11.24 17.04
C ARG A 435 5.23 -10.30 16.85
N LEU A 436 4.00 -10.83 16.78
CA LEU A 436 2.79 -10.04 16.60
C LEU A 436 2.22 -9.67 17.97
N VAL A 437 2.43 -8.42 18.38
CA VAL A 437 1.99 -7.92 19.68
C VAL A 437 0.73 -7.07 19.52
N PRO A 438 -0.37 -7.34 20.23
CA PRO A 438 -1.59 -6.57 20.08
C PRO A 438 -1.40 -5.15 20.62
N ALA A 439 -1.94 -4.16 19.90
CA ALA A 439 -1.91 -2.75 20.27
C ALA A 439 -3.19 -2.05 19.76
N GLU A 440 -3.65 -1.00 20.43
CA GLU A 440 -4.86 -0.30 19.96
C GLU A 440 -4.64 0.42 18.62
N ALA A 441 -5.70 0.48 17.83
CA ALA A 441 -5.73 1.10 16.50
C ALA A 441 -5.80 2.62 16.58
N LEU A 442 -4.65 3.25 16.87
CA LEU A 442 -4.53 4.69 17.19
C LEU A 442 -5.26 5.61 16.21
N ARG A 443 -5.16 5.33 14.90
CA ARG A 443 -5.81 6.11 13.82
C ARG A 443 -7.34 6.11 13.90
N TYR A 444 -7.94 5.08 14.48
CA TYR A 444 -9.38 4.83 14.45
C TYR A 444 -10.07 5.05 15.81
N LEU A 445 -9.33 5.45 16.84
CA LEU A 445 -9.88 5.65 18.19
C LEU A 445 -10.95 6.74 18.24
N ASP A 446 -10.73 7.88 17.57
CA ASP A 446 -11.68 9.00 17.55
C ASP A 446 -13.03 8.58 16.92
N LEU A 447 -13.01 7.69 15.93
CA LEU A 447 -14.21 7.13 15.30
C LEU A 447 -15.02 6.30 16.31
N ALA A 448 -14.34 5.50 17.12
CA ALA A 448 -14.98 4.69 18.15
C ALA A 448 -15.60 5.56 19.26
N GLN A 449 -14.93 6.65 19.65
CA GLN A 449 -15.41 7.58 20.66
C GLN A 449 -16.62 8.40 20.16
N ALA A 450 -16.57 8.93 18.94
CA ALA A 450 -17.68 9.66 18.33
C ALA A 450 -18.97 8.82 18.25
N ARG A 451 -18.84 7.49 18.08
CA ARG A 451 -19.97 6.55 18.15
C ARG A 451 -20.59 6.48 19.54
N SER A 452 -19.76 6.35 20.58
CA SER A 452 -20.24 6.22 21.98
C SER A 452 -21.04 7.45 22.44
N GLN A 453 -20.72 8.62 21.90
CA GLN A 453 -21.39 9.88 22.20
C GLN A 453 -22.53 10.19 21.21
N GLY A 454 -22.58 9.49 20.08
CA GLY A 454 -23.46 9.75 18.94
C GLY A 454 -24.73 8.91 18.92
N GLY A 455 -25.54 8.97 19.98
CA GLY A 455 -26.94 8.51 19.97
C GLY A 455 -27.86 9.50 19.25
N ARG A 456 -27.53 9.93 18.02
CA ARG A 456 -28.39 10.84 17.24
C ARG A 456 -29.33 10.02 16.36
N GLU A 457 -30.63 10.21 16.58
CA GLU A 457 -31.72 9.64 15.77
C GLU A 457 -31.47 9.86 14.28
N ALA A 458 -31.79 8.85 13.47
CA ALA A 458 -31.70 8.94 12.02
C ALA A 458 -32.53 10.15 11.55
N LEU A 459 -31.88 11.17 11.01
CA LEU A 459 -32.50 12.37 10.42
C LEU A 459 -33.26 12.05 9.11
N GLY A 460 -33.73 10.82 8.92
CA GLY A 460 -34.29 10.31 7.68
C GLY A 460 -35.79 10.58 7.56
N VAL A 461 -36.23 10.89 6.34
CA VAL A 461 -37.66 10.86 5.99
C VAL A 461 -38.06 9.38 5.82
N PRO A 462 -39.15 8.90 6.46
CA PRO A 462 -39.62 7.53 6.27
C PRO A 462 -39.83 7.20 4.79
N GLY A 463 -39.31 6.05 4.34
CA GLY A 463 -39.44 5.59 2.95
C GLY A 463 -38.39 6.13 1.96
N GLN A 464 -37.37 6.88 2.41
CA GLN A 464 -36.23 7.25 1.58
C GLN A 464 -34.94 6.59 2.05
N THR A 465 -34.16 6.04 1.11
CA THR A 465 -32.84 5.47 1.35
C THR A 465 -31.78 6.43 0.83
N ARG A 466 -30.98 7.01 1.73
CA ARG A 466 -29.91 7.95 1.41
C ARG A 466 -28.59 7.21 1.30
N VAL A 467 -27.95 7.31 0.14
CA VAL A 467 -26.72 6.60 -0.19
C VAL A 467 -25.59 7.61 -0.41
N LEU A 468 -24.51 7.47 0.35
CA LEU A 468 -23.29 8.25 0.15
C LEU A 468 -22.30 7.48 -0.70
N ILE A 469 -21.85 8.08 -1.80
CA ILE A 469 -20.78 7.55 -2.64
C ILE A 469 -19.49 8.29 -2.27
N VAL A 470 -18.45 7.55 -1.89
CA VAL A 470 -17.15 8.13 -1.55
C VAL A 470 -16.15 7.97 -2.69
N GLY A 471 -15.49 9.06 -3.04
CA GLY A 471 -14.50 9.12 -4.10
C GLY A 471 -13.19 8.40 -3.76
N ASP A 472 -12.47 8.01 -4.81
CA ASP A 472 -11.16 7.38 -4.77
C ASP A 472 -10.15 8.24 -5.57
N MET A 473 -8.85 7.99 -5.39
CA MET A 473 -7.77 8.59 -6.18
C MET A 473 -7.64 7.95 -7.56
N GLU A 474 -8.07 6.69 -7.73
CA GLU A 474 -7.97 5.98 -9.00
C GLU A 474 -9.04 6.43 -10.00
N ARG A 475 -8.60 7.17 -11.01
CA ARG A 475 -9.49 7.91 -11.93
C ARG A 475 -10.42 7.01 -12.73
N ASP A 476 -9.86 5.96 -13.32
CA ASP A 476 -10.62 5.08 -14.23
C ASP A 476 -11.54 4.16 -13.42
N ALA A 477 -11.07 3.65 -12.28
CA ALA A 477 -11.90 2.90 -11.33
C ALA A 477 -13.07 3.75 -10.79
N LEU A 478 -12.83 5.00 -10.40
CA LEU A 478 -13.88 5.91 -9.94
C LEU A 478 -14.90 6.22 -11.04
N ARG A 479 -14.45 6.44 -12.28
CA ARG A 479 -15.36 6.67 -13.42
C ARG A 479 -16.21 5.44 -13.73
N ALA A 480 -15.61 4.25 -13.67
CA ALA A 480 -16.34 2.99 -13.82
C ALA A 480 -17.39 2.83 -12.72
N LEU A 481 -17.01 3.04 -11.45
CA LEU A 481 -17.91 3.02 -10.30
C LEU A 481 -19.12 3.95 -10.51
N LEU A 482 -18.87 5.22 -10.83
CA LEU A 482 -19.94 6.21 -11.04
C LEU A 482 -20.83 5.87 -12.25
N SER A 483 -20.26 5.28 -13.30
CA SER A 483 -21.02 4.81 -14.46
C SER A 483 -21.94 3.65 -14.09
N THR A 484 -21.47 2.70 -13.27
CA THR A 484 -22.29 1.60 -12.75
C THR A 484 -23.41 2.10 -11.86
N VAL A 485 -23.13 3.07 -10.97
CA VAL A 485 -24.17 3.71 -10.14
C VAL A 485 -25.23 4.39 -11.00
N LYS A 486 -24.83 5.12 -12.04
CA LYS A 486 -25.76 5.77 -12.97
C LYS A 486 -26.71 4.78 -13.63
N GLN A 487 -26.19 3.63 -14.08
CA GLN A 487 -27.02 2.58 -14.68
C GLN A 487 -27.96 1.95 -13.64
N ALA A 488 -27.47 1.67 -12.43
CA ALA A 488 -28.26 1.11 -11.34
C ALA A 488 -29.38 2.07 -10.89
N GLN A 489 -29.17 3.39 -10.92
CA GLN A 489 -30.18 4.39 -10.57
C GLN A 489 -31.45 4.26 -11.42
N GLY A 490 -31.31 3.89 -12.70
CA GLY A 490 -32.45 3.65 -13.59
C GLY A 490 -33.22 2.36 -13.31
N MET A 491 -32.69 1.48 -12.45
CA MET A 491 -33.25 0.16 -12.14
C MET A 491 -33.83 0.09 -10.71
N LEU A 492 -33.51 1.06 -9.86
CA LEU A 492 -33.97 1.11 -8.47
C LEU A 492 -35.42 1.62 -8.36
N PRO A 493 -36.17 1.18 -7.33
CA PRO A 493 -37.48 1.75 -7.05
C PRO A 493 -37.36 3.22 -6.61
N ALA A 494 -38.48 3.93 -6.62
CA ALA A 494 -38.54 5.30 -6.10
C ALA A 494 -38.12 5.33 -4.61
N GLY A 495 -37.44 6.41 -4.19
CA GLY A 495 -37.03 6.62 -2.79
C GLY A 495 -35.53 6.61 -2.53
N TYR A 496 -34.70 6.22 -3.51
CA TYR A 496 -33.24 6.30 -3.39
C TYR A 496 -32.71 7.71 -3.68
N ARG A 497 -31.86 8.23 -2.79
CA ARG A 497 -31.20 9.54 -2.92
C ARG A 497 -29.69 9.36 -2.81
N PHE A 498 -28.96 9.76 -3.84
CA PHE A 498 -27.51 9.63 -3.90
C PHE A 498 -26.83 10.98 -3.65
N ALA A 499 -25.72 10.94 -2.91
CA ALA A 499 -24.78 12.05 -2.80
C ALA A 499 -23.36 11.55 -3.03
N PHE A 500 -22.48 12.43 -3.50
CA PHE A 500 -21.08 12.12 -3.78
C PHE A 500 -20.14 12.99 -2.93
N LYS A 501 -19.21 12.33 -2.26
CA LYS A 501 -18.10 12.99 -1.58
C LYS A 501 -16.81 12.77 -2.37
N PRO A 502 -16.20 13.81 -2.96
CA PRO A 502 -14.95 13.67 -3.70
C PRO A 502 -13.77 13.33 -2.78
N HIS A 503 -12.74 12.70 -3.35
CA HIS A 503 -11.47 12.51 -2.65
C HIS A 503 -10.70 13.85 -2.59
N PRO A 504 -10.07 14.21 -1.45
CA PRO A 504 -9.36 15.50 -1.32
C PRO A 504 -8.27 15.72 -2.37
N ALA A 505 -7.51 14.66 -2.70
CA ALA A 505 -6.45 14.71 -3.70
C ALA A 505 -6.97 14.68 -5.16
N TYR A 506 -8.24 14.33 -5.37
CA TYR A 506 -8.84 14.25 -6.70
C TYR A 506 -10.31 14.68 -6.67
N PRO A 507 -10.58 16.00 -6.63
CA PRO A 507 -11.92 16.52 -6.73
C PRO A 507 -12.48 16.26 -8.14
N LEU A 508 -13.52 15.45 -8.22
CA LEU A 508 -14.21 15.09 -9.46
C LEU A 508 -15.68 15.50 -9.36
N ASP A 509 -16.22 16.09 -10.42
CA ASP A 509 -17.65 16.33 -10.56
C ASP A 509 -18.31 15.16 -11.31
N PRO A 510 -19.24 14.40 -10.68
CA PRO A 510 -19.87 13.23 -11.29
C PRO A 510 -20.72 13.58 -12.53
N LYS A 511 -21.32 14.78 -12.57
CA LYS A 511 -22.13 15.24 -13.71
C LYS A 511 -21.25 15.47 -14.93
N GLN A 512 -20.10 16.12 -14.75
CA GLN A 512 -19.14 16.34 -15.83
C GLN A 512 -18.43 15.05 -16.25
N ALA A 513 -18.14 14.15 -15.30
CA ALA A 513 -17.36 12.95 -15.58
C ALA A 513 -18.16 11.87 -16.32
N VAL A 514 -19.41 11.61 -15.93
CA VAL A 514 -20.23 10.50 -16.47
C VAL A 514 -21.70 10.89 -16.70
N GLY A 515 -22.07 12.16 -16.50
CA GLY A 515 -23.46 12.62 -16.62
C GLY A 515 -24.36 12.07 -15.52
N LEU A 516 -23.84 11.86 -14.31
CA LEU A 516 -24.60 11.46 -13.13
C LEU A 516 -24.96 12.69 -12.30
N ASP A 517 -26.25 13.05 -12.27
CA ASP A 517 -26.73 14.28 -11.61
C ASP A 517 -27.13 13.99 -10.16
N ILE A 518 -26.16 14.15 -9.25
CA ILE A 518 -26.29 13.87 -7.82
C ILE A 518 -25.65 14.99 -6.99
N ALA A 519 -26.09 15.17 -5.75
CA ALA A 519 -25.56 16.21 -4.88
C ALA A 519 -24.08 15.93 -4.52
N VAL A 520 -23.21 16.94 -4.63
CA VAL A 520 -21.82 16.84 -4.17
C VAL A 520 -21.74 17.42 -2.76
N VAL A 521 -21.20 16.65 -1.82
CA VAL A 521 -21.08 17.03 -0.41
C VAL A 521 -19.61 17.18 0.00
N ALA A 522 -19.37 18.14 0.89
CA ALA A 522 -18.07 18.43 1.49
C ALA A 522 -18.15 18.26 3.02
N GLY A 523 -17.00 18.10 3.67
CA GLY A 523 -16.89 17.91 5.13
C GLY A 523 -16.14 16.64 5.53
N ALA A 524 -15.91 16.43 6.82
CA ALA A 524 -15.27 15.21 7.32
C ALA A 524 -16.21 14.01 7.11
N LEU A 525 -15.67 12.81 6.86
CA LEU A 525 -16.53 11.66 6.52
C LEU A 525 -17.40 11.30 7.73
N LEU A 526 -16.80 11.26 8.91
CA LEU A 526 -17.46 10.99 10.17
C LEU A 526 -18.65 11.90 10.47
N GLU A 527 -18.57 13.19 10.11
CA GLU A 527 -19.66 14.16 10.30
C GLU A 527 -20.82 13.92 9.33
N LEU A 528 -20.53 13.40 8.14
CA LEU A 528 -21.52 13.15 7.09
C LEU A 528 -22.27 11.82 7.33
N LEU A 529 -21.59 10.79 7.83
CA LEU A 529 -22.15 9.43 7.97
C LEU A 529 -23.55 9.39 8.64
N PRO A 530 -23.84 10.14 9.73
CA PRO A 530 -25.17 10.13 10.35
C PRO A 530 -26.32 10.49 9.40
N GLY A 531 -26.06 11.30 8.36
CA GLY A 531 -27.04 11.72 7.37
C GLY A 531 -27.34 10.70 6.26
N TYR A 532 -26.71 9.53 6.28
CA TYR A 532 -26.85 8.50 5.25
C TYR A 532 -27.14 7.12 5.84
N ASP A 533 -27.81 6.30 5.06
CA ASP A 533 -28.27 4.97 5.47
C ASP A 533 -27.34 3.87 4.94
N CYS A 534 -26.63 4.12 3.83
CA CYS A 534 -25.65 3.21 3.23
C CYS A 534 -24.50 3.97 2.58
N VAL A 535 -23.32 3.35 2.48
CA VAL A 535 -22.14 3.91 1.79
C VAL A 535 -21.70 3.01 0.64
N ILE A 536 -21.48 3.61 -0.53
CA ILE A 536 -20.83 2.99 -1.69
C ILE A 536 -19.40 3.50 -1.79
N ALA A 537 -18.43 2.59 -1.92
CA ALA A 537 -17.01 2.94 -2.03
C ALA A 537 -16.32 2.19 -3.18
N GLY A 538 -15.21 2.75 -3.66
CA GLY A 538 -14.25 2.00 -4.47
C GLY A 538 -13.49 0.96 -3.65
N ASN A 539 -12.88 -0.02 -4.30
CA ASN A 539 -12.17 -1.10 -3.61
C ASN A 539 -10.82 -0.69 -2.99
N SER A 540 -10.21 0.44 -3.38
CA SER A 540 -8.90 0.88 -2.87
C SER A 540 -8.97 1.98 -1.79
N THR A 541 -10.15 2.57 -1.54
CA THR A 541 -10.24 3.73 -0.64
C THR A 541 -10.36 3.34 0.83
N SER A 542 -9.54 3.97 1.69
CA SER A 542 -9.66 3.82 3.15
C SER A 542 -10.97 4.37 3.73
N ALA A 543 -11.72 5.19 2.97
CA ALA A 543 -13.00 5.74 3.39
C ALA A 543 -14.05 4.65 3.70
N CYS A 544 -13.94 3.46 3.08
CA CYS A 544 -14.82 2.34 3.40
C CYS A 544 -14.64 1.87 4.85
N VAL A 545 -13.42 1.99 5.40
CA VAL A 545 -13.11 1.59 6.78
C VAL A 545 -13.78 2.55 7.76
N ASP A 546 -13.69 3.85 7.52
CA ASP A 546 -14.35 4.85 8.37
C ASP A 546 -15.87 4.66 8.37
N ALA A 547 -16.47 4.36 7.21
CA ALA A 547 -17.91 4.08 7.10
C ALA A 547 -18.31 2.79 7.86
N PHE A 548 -17.52 1.73 7.72
CA PHE A 548 -17.72 0.48 8.42
C PHE A 548 -17.66 0.67 9.94
N LEU A 549 -16.66 1.39 10.44
CA LEU A 549 -16.51 1.68 11.88
C LEU A 549 -17.60 2.62 12.40
N GLY A 550 -18.07 3.55 11.56
CA GLY A 550 -19.25 4.36 11.82
C GLY A 550 -20.57 3.57 11.82
N GLY A 551 -20.51 2.24 11.62
CA GLY A 551 -21.65 1.34 11.70
C GLY A 551 -22.59 1.44 10.51
N LYS A 552 -22.12 1.92 9.36
CA LYS A 552 -22.94 1.97 8.14
C LYS A 552 -22.77 0.70 7.31
N PRO A 553 -23.83 0.17 6.69
CA PRO A 553 -23.70 -0.79 5.60
C PRO A 553 -22.76 -0.24 4.52
N VAL A 554 -21.78 -1.06 4.12
CA VAL A 554 -20.78 -0.70 3.11
C VAL A 554 -20.93 -1.63 1.91
N ILE A 555 -21.01 -1.02 0.72
CA ILE A 555 -21.08 -1.70 -0.56
C ILE A 555 -19.88 -1.26 -1.40
N ILE A 556 -19.07 -2.21 -1.86
CA ILE A 556 -17.79 -1.94 -2.52
C ILE A 556 -17.85 -2.34 -3.99
N GLY A 557 -17.54 -1.39 -4.87
CA GLY A 557 -17.41 -1.67 -6.30
C GLY A 557 -16.05 -2.29 -6.62
N THR A 558 -16.07 -3.44 -7.28
CA THR A 558 -14.88 -4.11 -7.83
C THR A 558 -14.93 -4.14 -9.36
N SER A 559 -13.82 -4.54 -9.98
CA SER A 559 -13.70 -4.66 -11.43
C SER A 559 -12.65 -5.71 -11.75
N GLY A 560 -12.89 -6.53 -12.79
CA GLY A 560 -11.87 -7.45 -13.32
C GLY A 560 -10.62 -6.74 -13.88
N GLN A 561 -10.67 -5.41 -14.06
CA GLN A 561 -9.53 -4.62 -14.52
C GLN A 561 -8.45 -4.40 -13.47
N TYR A 562 -8.76 -4.55 -12.18
CA TYR A 562 -7.85 -4.28 -11.06
C TYR A 562 -7.96 -5.37 -9.99
N LEU A 563 -6.94 -5.51 -9.16
CA LEU A 563 -7.00 -6.38 -7.97
C LEU A 563 -8.07 -5.88 -6.99
N ASN A 564 -8.70 -6.79 -6.26
CA ASN A 564 -9.55 -6.45 -5.14
C ASN A 564 -8.71 -5.97 -3.93
N LEU A 565 -8.32 -4.70 -3.92
CA LEU A 565 -7.52 -4.10 -2.84
C LEU A 565 -8.33 -3.82 -1.55
N SER A 566 -9.58 -4.28 -1.49
CA SER A 566 -10.45 -3.99 -0.35
C SER A 566 -9.95 -4.68 0.92
N PRO A 567 -9.88 -3.94 2.05
CA PRO A 567 -9.60 -4.53 3.35
C PRO A 567 -10.71 -5.46 3.86
N PHE A 568 -11.89 -5.40 3.24
CA PHE A 568 -13.07 -6.19 3.58
C PHE A 568 -13.28 -7.38 2.65
N ARG A 569 -12.27 -7.75 1.84
CA ARG A 569 -12.33 -8.94 0.99
C ARG A 569 -12.66 -10.17 1.83
N GLY A 570 -13.80 -10.80 1.56
CA GLY A 570 -14.30 -11.97 2.30
C GLY A 570 -15.05 -11.64 3.59
N GLN A 571 -15.29 -10.35 3.91
CA GLN A 571 -16.08 -9.94 5.07
C GLN A 571 -17.58 -10.11 4.79
N PRO A 572 -18.32 -10.93 5.55
CA PRO A 572 -19.74 -11.21 5.27
C PRO A 572 -20.66 -9.98 5.35
N SER A 573 -20.36 -9.04 6.26
CA SER A 573 -21.15 -7.83 6.46
C SER A 573 -20.92 -6.75 5.39
N VAL A 574 -20.04 -6.98 4.41
CA VAL A 574 -19.72 -6.01 3.36
C VAL A 574 -20.10 -6.61 2.02
N ALA A 575 -20.92 -5.88 1.25
CA ALA A 575 -21.34 -6.32 -0.07
C ALA A 575 -20.32 -5.89 -1.14
N PHE A 576 -20.19 -6.69 -2.19
CA PHE A 576 -19.36 -6.39 -3.36
C PHE A 576 -20.22 -6.43 -4.62
N PHE A 577 -19.91 -5.57 -5.58
CA PHE A 577 -20.58 -5.56 -6.88
C PHE A 577 -19.62 -5.22 -8.01
N GLU A 578 -19.92 -5.76 -9.19
CA GLU A 578 -19.21 -5.49 -10.44
C GLU A 578 -20.16 -5.06 -11.55
N SER A 579 -21.46 -5.34 -11.38
CA SER A 579 -22.52 -4.97 -12.33
C SER A 579 -23.59 -4.08 -11.71
N PRO A 580 -24.34 -3.32 -12.53
CA PRO A 580 -25.49 -2.55 -12.05
C PRO A 580 -26.53 -3.43 -11.34
N GLN A 581 -26.75 -4.65 -11.82
CA GLN A 581 -27.71 -5.60 -11.26
C GLN A 581 -27.32 -6.03 -9.84
N GLN A 582 -26.03 -6.34 -9.63
CA GLN A 582 -25.50 -6.69 -8.31
C GLN A 582 -25.57 -5.50 -7.35
N LEU A 583 -25.33 -4.28 -7.84
CA LEU A 583 -25.48 -3.07 -7.02
C LEU A 583 -26.93 -2.87 -6.57
N VAL A 584 -27.90 -3.02 -7.49
CA VAL A 584 -29.33 -2.93 -7.18
C VAL A 584 -29.71 -3.96 -6.11
N ALA A 585 -29.32 -5.22 -6.29
CA ALA A 585 -29.59 -6.27 -5.31
C ALA A 585 -28.99 -5.94 -3.93
N SER A 586 -27.74 -5.45 -3.90
CA SER A 586 -27.05 -5.07 -2.66
C SER A 586 -27.71 -3.88 -1.96
N LEU A 587 -28.24 -2.91 -2.72
CA LEU A 587 -28.94 -1.74 -2.17
C LEU A 587 -30.34 -2.08 -1.65
N LEU A 588 -31.02 -3.05 -2.23
CA LEU A 588 -32.33 -3.54 -1.74
C LEU A 588 -32.16 -4.34 -0.44
N ASP A 589 -31.06 -5.08 -0.31
CA ASP A 589 -30.72 -5.90 0.87
C ASP A 589 -29.91 -5.14 1.95
N CYS A 590 -29.64 -3.84 1.76
CA CYS A 590 -28.69 -3.10 2.60
C CYS A 590 -29.08 -3.06 4.08
N GLY A 591 -30.39 -3.10 4.39
CA GLY A 591 -30.91 -3.08 5.76
C GLY A 591 -30.54 -4.31 6.60
N GLY A 592 -30.21 -5.45 5.96
CA GLY A 592 -29.82 -6.68 6.64
C GLY A 592 -28.31 -6.82 6.89
N ARG A 593 -27.47 -5.93 6.34
CA ARG A 593 -26.00 -6.10 6.26
C ARG A 593 -25.21 -5.15 7.16
N GLN A 594 -25.84 -4.55 8.16
CA GLN A 594 -25.12 -3.69 9.08
C GLN A 594 -24.17 -4.53 9.94
N ALA A 595 -22.88 -4.20 9.93
CA ALA A 595 -21.91 -4.86 10.80
C ALA A 595 -22.38 -4.77 12.27
N GLN A 596 -22.18 -5.82 13.04
CA GLN A 596 -22.49 -5.79 14.46
C GLN A 596 -21.39 -5.07 15.25
N ALA A 597 -21.67 -4.65 16.49
CA ALA A 597 -20.66 -4.01 17.34
C ALA A 597 -19.48 -4.95 17.61
N CYS A 598 -19.77 -6.23 17.91
CA CYS A 598 -18.77 -7.26 18.10
C CYS A 598 -17.83 -7.42 16.88
N GLU A 599 -18.38 -7.49 15.68
CA GLU A 599 -17.61 -7.65 14.45
C GLU A 599 -16.60 -6.50 14.22
N ARG A 600 -17.00 -5.26 14.54
CA ARG A 600 -16.11 -4.10 14.45
C ARG A 600 -15.02 -4.11 15.52
N ASP A 601 -15.40 -4.41 16.75
CA ASP A 601 -14.51 -4.40 17.91
C ASP A 601 -13.54 -5.62 17.88
N GLU A 602 -13.88 -6.66 17.13
CA GLU A 602 -12.98 -7.75 16.74
C GLU A 602 -12.05 -7.34 15.58
N TYR A 603 -12.56 -6.58 14.59
CA TYR A 603 -11.75 -6.13 13.47
C TYR A 603 -10.61 -5.20 13.90
N PHE A 604 -10.87 -4.22 14.77
CA PHE A 604 -9.86 -3.34 15.38
C PHE A 604 -9.94 -3.33 16.91
N TYR A 605 -8.78 -3.22 17.56
CA TYR A 605 -8.71 -2.97 19.00
C TYR A 605 -8.90 -1.46 19.27
N LEU A 606 -10.08 -1.08 19.76
CA LEU A 606 -10.51 0.32 19.89
C LEU A 606 -10.63 0.82 21.35
N ASP A 607 -9.85 0.23 22.26
CA ASP A 607 -9.84 0.63 23.67
C ASP A 607 -9.27 2.04 23.87
N GLY A 608 -10.11 2.98 24.31
CA GLY A 608 -9.72 4.38 24.54
C GLY A 608 -8.69 4.57 25.64
N GLU A 609 -8.57 3.63 26.59
CA GLU A 609 -7.61 3.70 27.70
C GLU A 609 -6.20 3.23 27.32
N LEU A 610 -6.02 2.76 26.07
CA LEU A 610 -4.76 2.30 25.50
C LEU A 610 -4.10 1.18 26.31
N THR A 611 -4.90 0.25 26.85
CA THR A 611 -4.45 -0.81 27.76
C THR A 611 -3.36 -1.70 27.15
N ARG A 612 -3.46 -2.05 25.86
CA ARG A 612 -2.45 -2.88 25.18
C ARG A 612 -1.18 -2.09 24.90
N TRP A 613 -1.26 -0.82 24.53
CA TRP A 613 -0.08 0.05 24.45
C TRP A 613 0.62 0.18 25.80
N ARG A 614 -0.13 0.40 26.88
CA ARG A 614 0.44 0.44 28.25
C ARG A 614 1.18 -0.86 28.57
N LYS A 615 0.56 -2.01 28.30
CA LYS A 615 1.17 -3.33 28.49
C LYS A 615 2.43 -3.52 27.64
N LEU A 616 2.38 -3.17 26.35
CA LEU A 616 3.51 -3.27 25.42
C LEU A 616 4.71 -2.45 25.89
N LEU A 617 4.43 -1.27 26.46
CA LEU A 617 5.44 -0.31 26.86
C LEU A 617 5.95 -0.49 28.30
N GLY A 618 5.28 -1.33 29.09
CA GLY A 618 5.54 -1.48 30.54
C GLY A 618 5.07 -0.29 31.37
N LEU A 619 4.00 0.39 30.95
CA LEU A 619 3.46 1.59 31.61
C LEU A 619 2.34 1.22 32.61
N PRO A 620 2.12 2.05 33.65
CA PRO A 620 1.04 1.83 34.61
C PRO A 620 -0.34 1.84 33.94
N GLN A 621 -1.26 1.04 34.49
CA GLN A 621 -2.64 0.97 34.04
C GLN A 621 -3.41 2.25 34.41
N ALA A 622 -4.41 2.62 33.61
CA ALA A 622 -5.28 3.74 33.90
C ALA A 622 -6.01 3.50 35.24
N GLY A 623 -5.93 4.44 36.18
CA GLY A 623 -6.63 4.38 37.48
C GLY A 623 -5.85 3.73 38.64
N GLY A 624 -4.61 3.30 38.45
CA GLY A 624 -3.74 2.88 39.56
C GLY A 624 -3.21 4.07 40.33
N SER A 625 -3.94 4.53 41.35
CA SER A 625 -3.39 5.44 42.36
C SER A 625 -2.14 4.80 42.96
N THR A 626 -1.02 5.51 42.92
CA THR A 626 0.10 5.31 43.84
C THR A 626 -0.43 5.51 45.26
N SER A 627 -0.89 4.43 45.89
CA SER A 627 -0.92 4.36 47.34
C SER A 627 0.51 4.11 47.78
N GLU A 628 1.26 5.20 47.97
CA GLU A 628 2.39 5.17 48.89
C GLU A 628 1.83 4.80 50.26
N THR A 629 1.95 3.53 50.62
CA THR A 629 1.90 3.11 52.02
C THR A 629 3.15 3.66 52.70
N ASN A 630 3.06 4.90 53.18
CA ASN A 630 3.81 5.31 54.36
C ASN A 630 3.34 4.46 55.53
N GLY A 631 4.25 3.64 56.07
CA GLY A 631 4.05 2.86 57.27
C GLY A 631 5.40 2.58 57.91
N ASN A 632 5.87 3.55 58.70
CA ASN A 632 6.73 3.29 59.86
C ASN A 632 5.86 2.75 61.00
#